data_AF-A0A7S9L1Z4-F1
#
_entry.id   AF-A0A7S9L1Z4-F1
#
_cell.length_a   1.000
_cell.length_b   1.000
_cell.length_c   1.000
_cell.angle_alpha   90.00
_cell.angle_beta   90.00
_cell.angle_gamma   90.00
#
_symmetry.space_group_name_H-M   'P 1'
#
loop_
_entity.id
_entity.type
_entity.pdbx_description
1 polymer ?
#
loop_
_entity_poly.entity_id
_entity_poly.type
_entity_poly.pdbx_seq_one_letter_code
_entity_poly.pdbx_strand_id
1 'polypeptide(L)'
;MKFLKIFVGIIVILALIIVVGGFFLPKTYSVSRSSVINAPDSVIYRNIANFNEFYKWNPWAKMEPSAKVTFSGIPEQPNHRY
;
A
#
# COMPACT_ATOMS: atom_id res chain seq x y z
N MET A 1 39.60 -8.44 17.77
CA MET A 1 40.21 -7.93 16.52
C MET A 1 39.75 -8.71 15.28
N LYS A 2 39.97 -10.03 15.18
CA LYS A 2 39.58 -10.83 13.98
C LYS A 2 38.06 -10.89 13.75
N PHE A 3 37.29 -11.18 14.80
CA PHE A 3 35.82 -11.23 14.73
C PHE A 3 35.21 -9.92 14.23
N LEU A 4 35.61 -8.78 14.82
CA LEU A 4 35.10 -7.47 14.43
C LEU A 4 35.43 -7.12 12.96
N LYS A 5 36.63 -7.48 12.48
CA LYS A 5 37.02 -7.30 11.07
C LYS A 5 36.16 -8.14 10.12
N ILE A 6 35.87 -9.39 10.48
CA ILE A 6 34.99 -10.27 9.70
C ILE A 6 33.57 -9.72 9.68
N PHE A 7 33.04 -9.32 10.84
CA PHE A 7 31.70 -8.76 10.97
C PHE A 7 31.51 -7.48 10.13
N VAL A 8 32.46 -6.54 10.21
CA VAL A 8 32.45 -5.33 9.38
C VAL A 8 32.55 -5.67 7.91
N GLY A 9 33.40 -6.62 7.52
CA GLY A 9 33.52 -7.09 6.13
C GLY A 9 32.19 -7.63 5.59
N ILE A 10 31.46 -8.41 6.38
CA ILE A 10 30.15 -8.94 6.01
C ILE A 10 29.14 -7.80 5.81
N ILE A 11 29.08 -6.82 6.71
CA ILE A 11 28.19 -5.66 6.57
C ILE A 11 28.50 -4.87 5.31
N VAL A 12 29.78 -4.62 5.01
CA VAL A 12 30.19 -3.90 3.80
C VAL A 12 29.77 -4.65 2.55
N ILE A 13 29.98 -5.97 2.50
CA ILE A 13 29.57 -6.80 1.36
C ILE A 13 28.04 -6.78 1.19
N LEU A 14 27.26 -6.93 2.27
CA LEU A 14 25.80 -6.85 2.23
C LEU A 14 25.32 -5.49 1.73
N ALA A 15 25.89 -4.40 2.24
CA ALA A 15 25.56 -3.06 1.79
C ALA A 15 25.87 -2.88 0.29
N LEU A 16 27.01 -3.41 -0.17
CA LEU A 16 27.40 -3.35 -1.58
C LEU A 16 26.44 -4.14 -2.47
N ILE A 17 26.00 -5.35 -2.03
CA ILE A 17 25.00 -6.15 -2.73
C ILE A 17 23.67 -5.40 -2.82
N ILE A 18 23.19 -4.79 -1.74
CA ILE A 18 21.92 -4.06 -1.72
C ILE A 18 21.97 -2.84 -2.63
N VAL A 19 23.05 -2.05 -2.54
CA VAL A 19 23.21 -0.82 -3.34
C VAL A 19 23.37 -1.17 -4.81
N VAL A 20 24.36 -2.00 -5.15
CA VAL A 20 24.65 -2.38 -6.54
C VAL A 20 23.49 -3.15 -7.13
N GLY A 21 22.95 -4.13 -6.41
CA GLY A 21 21.77 -4.90 -6.82
C GLY A 21 20.55 -4.01 -7.06
N GLY A 22 20.32 -3.03 -6.17
CA GLY A 22 19.26 -2.03 -6.29
C GLY A 22 19.27 -1.27 -7.61
N PHE A 23 20.45 -0.96 -8.17
CA PHE A 23 20.57 -0.28 -9.46
C PHE A 23 20.13 -1.13 -10.66
N PHE A 24 20.07 -2.46 -10.51
CA PHE A 24 19.58 -3.35 -11.55
C PHE A 24 18.07 -3.61 -11.48
N LEU A 25 17.39 -3.18 -10.42
CA LEU A 25 15.93 -3.35 -10.32
C LEU A 25 15.20 -2.37 -11.24
N PRO A 26 14.04 -2.78 -11.78
CA PRO A 26 13.21 -1.89 -12.59
C PRO A 26 12.68 -0.72 -11.75
N LYS A 27 12.74 0.49 -12.31
CA LYS A 27 12.22 1.71 -11.67
C LYS A 27 10.70 1.75 -11.61
N THR A 28 10.04 0.95 -12.44
CA THR A 28 8.59 0.88 -12.56
C THR A 28 8.16 -0.58 -12.46
N TYR A 29 7.06 -0.82 -11.75
CA TYR A 29 6.43 -2.12 -11.67
C TYR A 29 4.92 -1.94 -11.77
N SER A 30 4.24 -2.95 -12.29
CA SER A 30 2.77 -3.00 -12.35
C SER A 30 2.29 -4.20 -11.54
N VAL A 31 1.25 -3.98 -10.74
CA VAL A 31 0.60 -5.03 -9.95
C VAL A 31 -0.87 -5.05 -10.35
N SER A 32 -1.35 -6.23 -10.72
CA SER A 32 -2.76 -6.48 -10.98
C SER A 32 -3.28 -7.54 -10.01
N ARG A 33 -4.51 -7.34 -9.53
CA ARG A 33 -5.25 -8.29 -8.71
C ARG A 33 -6.67 -8.36 -9.24
N SER A 34 -7.24 -9.55 -9.22
CA SER A 34 -8.63 -9.79 -9.60
C SER A 34 -9.27 -10.70 -8.56
N SER A 35 -10.56 -10.49 -8.33
CA SER A 35 -11.39 -11.33 -7.46
C SER A 35 -12.81 -11.29 -7.99
N VAL A 36 -13.53 -12.41 -7.85
CA VAL A 36 -14.94 -12.50 -8.20
C VAL A 36 -15.77 -12.27 -6.94
N ILE A 37 -16.67 -11.29 -6.99
CA ILE A 37 -17.60 -11.01 -5.91
C ILE A 37 -19.01 -11.24 -6.46
N ASN A 38 -19.75 -12.16 -5.85
CA ASN A 38 -21.13 -12.46 -6.24
C ASN A 38 -22.09 -11.39 -5.71
N ALA A 39 -22.07 -10.21 -6.31
CA ALA A 39 -22.96 -9.09 -6.01
C ALA A 39 -23.21 -8.25 -7.28
N PRO A 40 -24.31 -7.49 -7.35
CA PRO A 40 -24.55 -6.58 -8.46
C PRO A 40 -23.46 -5.49 -8.58
N ASP A 41 -23.14 -5.09 -9.79
CA ASP A 41 -22.11 -4.07 -10.07
C ASP A 41 -22.38 -2.74 -9.34
N SER A 42 -23.66 -2.36 -9.19
CA SER A 42 -24.05 -1.16 -8.45
C SER A 42 -23.67 -1.22 -6.97
N VAL A 43 -23.72 -2.41 -6.36
CA VAL A 43 -23.32 -2.63 -4.96
C VAL A 43 -21.81 -2.53 -4.84
N ILE A 44 -21.07 -3.12 -5.78
CA ILE A 44 -19.61 -3.04 -5.81
C ILE A 44 -19.18 -1.58 -5.99
N TYR A 45 -19.73 -0.90 -7.00
CA TYR A 45 -19.43 0.49 -7.33
C TYR A 45 -19.64 1.41 -6.12
N ARG A 46 -20.80 1.29 -5.45
CA ARG A 46 -21.07 2.06 -4.23
C ARG A 46 -20.01 1.83 -3.13
N ASN A 47 -19.58 0.58 -2.91
CA ASN A 47 -18.60 0.26 -1.85
C ASN A 47 -17.18 0.77 -2.13
N ILE A 48 -16.84 1.09 -3.38
CA ILE A 48 -15.52 1.64 -3.77
C ILE A 48 -15.57 3.14 -4.06
N ALA A 49 -16.69 3.67 -4.57
CA ALA A 49 -16.84 5.07 -4.98
C ALA A 49 -17.45 5.97 -3.90
N ASN A 50 -18.23 5.41 -2.97
CA ASN A 50 -18.65 6.14 -1.77
C ASN A 50 -17.62 5.93 -0.67
N PHE A 51 -16.86 6.97 -0.35
CA PHE A 51 -15.79 6.89 0.64
C PHE A 51 -16.28 6.67 2.07
N ASN A 52 -17.54 7.00 2.37
CA ASN A 52 -18.16 6.61 3.64
C ASN A 52 -18.27 5.08 3.76
N GLU A 53 -18.55 4.38 2.66
CA GLU A 53 -18.63 2.92 2.62
C GLU A 53 -17.24 2.28 2.51
N PHE A 54 -16.37 2.84 1.67
CA PHE A 54 -14.97 2.42 1.55
C PHE A 54 -14.24 2.48 2.89
N TYR A 55 -14.53 3.51 3.70
CA TYR A 55 -13.93 3.66 5.03
C TYR A 55 -14.17 2.44 5.94
N LYS A 56 -15.33 1.80 5.81
CA LYS A 56 -15.75 0.68 6.68
C LYS A 56 -14.91 -0.58 6.51
N TRP A 57 -14.30 -0.77 5.34
CA TRP A 57 -13.61 -2.01 5.01
C TRP A 57 -12.16 -1.83 4.52
N ASN A 58 -11.74 -0.61 4.17
CA ASN A 58 -10.39 -0.43 3.65
C ASN A 58 -9.31 -0.84 4.68
N PRO A 59 -8.18 -1.41 4.21
CA PRO A 59 -7.15 -1.93 5.11
C PRO A 59 -6.52 -0.89 6.04
N TRP A 60 -6.42 0.37 5.62
CA TRP A 60 -5.79 1.44 6.40
C TRP A 60 -6.63 1.82 7.62
N ALA A 61 -7.94 2.01 7.44
CA ALA A 61 -8.86 2.27 8.56
C ALA A 61 -8.89 1.11 9.57
N LYS A 62 -8.75 -0.13 9.09
CA LYS A 62 -8.60 -1.30 9.96
C LYS A 62 -7.28 -1.30 10.73
N MET A 63 -6.20 -0.83 10.12
CA MET A 63 -4.87 -0.79 10.73
C MET A 63 -4.72 0.35 11.74
N GLU A 64 -5.36 1.49 11.50
CA GLU A 64 -5.29 2.69 12.35
C GLU A 64 -6.69 3.17 12.78
N PRO A 65 -7.32 2.53 13.78
CA PRO A 65 -8.68 2.85 14.18
C PRO A 65 -8.83 4.22 14.87
N SER A 66 -7.73 4.78 15.41
CA SER A 66 -7.75 6.10 16.05
C SER A 66 -7.58 7.28 15.09
N ALA A 67 -7.34 7.03 13.80
CA ALA A 67 -7.28 8.09 12.81
C ALA A 67 -8.61 8.86 12.75
N LYS A 68 -8.50 10.18 12.78
CA LYS A 68 -9.63 11.08 12.51
C LYS A 68 -9.75 11.28 11.01
N VAL A 69 -10.98 11.15 10.52
CA VAL A 69 -11.31 11.23 9.09
C VAL A 69 -12.47 12.19 8.90
N THR A 70 -12.41 13.01 7.86
CA THR A 70 -13.44 14.00 7.55
C THR A 70 -13.93 13.81 6.13
N PHE A 71 -15.19 13.42 5.98
CA PHE A 71 -15.80 13.22 4.68
C PHE A 71 -16.29 14.56 4.10
N SER A 72 -16.08 14.76 2.80
CA SER A 72 -16.58 15.94 2.08
C SER A 72 -17.02 15.59 0.65
N GLY A 73 -17.80 16.48 0.03
CA GLY A 73 -18.38 16.28 -1.30
C GLY A 73 -19.63 15.38 -1.32
N ILE A 74 -20.20 15.20 -2.51
CA ILE A 74 -21.38 14.34 -2.73
C ILE A 74 -20.89 12.91 -2.98
N PRO A 75 -21.41 11.89 -2.27
CA PRO A 75 -21.02 10.49 -2.49
C PRO A 75 -21.12 10.07 -3.96
N GLU A 76 -20.16 9.24 -4.39
CA GLU A 76 -20.11 8.67 -5.75
C GLU A 76 -19.93 9.70 -6.89
N GLN A 77 -19.66 10.96 -6.56
CA GLN A 77 -19.39 12.04 -7.52
C GLN A 77 -17.92 12.50 -7.45
N PRO A 78 -17.40 13.13 -8.53
CA PRO A 78 -16.12 13.81 -8.47
C PRO A 78 -16.04 14.78 -7.28
N ASN A 79 -14.90 14.81 -6.60
CA ASN A 79 -14.63 15.58 -5.38
C ASN A 79 -15.25 15.04 -4.08
N HIS A 80 -15.85 13.85 -4.08
CA HIS A 80 -16.02 13.11 -2.83
C HIS A 80 -14.63 12.77 -2.25
N ARG A 81 -14.37 13.06 -0.98
CA ARG A 81 -13.06 12.87 -0.31
C ARG A 81 -13.25 12.46 1.15
N TYR A 82 -12.24 11.82 1.73
CA TYR A 82 -12.17 11.48 3.16
C TYR A 82 -10.74 11.60 3.69
#